data_AF-A0A957PWV6-F1
#
_entry.id   AF-A0A957PWV6-F1
#
_cell.length_a   1.000
_cell.length_b   1.000
_cell.length_c   1.000
_cell.angle_alpha   90.00
_cell.angle_beta   90.00
_cell.angle_gamma   90.00
#
_symmetry.space_group_name_H-M   'P 1'
#
loop_
_entity.id
_entity.type
_entity.pdbx_description
1 polymer ?
#
loop_
_entity_poly.entity_id
_entity_poly.type
_entity_poly.pdbx_seq_one_letter_code
_entity_poly.pdbx_strand_id
1 'polypeptide(L)'
;IFADFIKVMGQQQIPGIIIDVRGNGGGSALMEFAVLSYLFSPENPLSLSIADRYSYNPLTNEFVRDPYTMQLSAPPTTQPYLGDVVVLVNQHCVSACEFMSYWLQASGRATIVGQYSTEGGGGNVNAITMPGGFIFNYTAGTDIDNETDMPTFQAVGVVPDVRVPVTEETEQRKLEGGDPVLEAGIDHLRRLAFERLGHEPTTFVSGTVTSAVPTGWKPNADGTEYTSPDDPISLGIIAWTASAETDPDAIMAGAYPEIEKAGEIETDIGTWSIYGSEINGTYNVYSVIVIGGQPYIVTASTTDERLVPLMAEFILAPALHDFSVAESAAPAEATPANERITLVIELTTNPWLWTSFTDPAEQFDVETPEDYTITFNTDGTVNIKADCNNASGSYTADDNGSLSIEIGPMTRAMCPPGSRSDEFVQKLGSVANFFFENGILYLDMMADGGTFQLASASEHISN
;
A
#
# COMPACT_ATOMS: atom_id res chain seq x y z
N ILE A 1 12.24 16.38 21.67
CA ILE A 1 11.68 16.59 20.31
C ILE A 1 10.74 15.45 19.93
N PHE A 2 11.20 14.26 19.53
CA PHE A 2 10.28 13.19 19.12
C PHE A 2 9.29 12.77 20.23
N ALA A 3 9.78 12.57 21.46
CA ALA A 3 8.92 12.30 22.62
C ALA A 3 7.87 13.40 22.87
N ASP A 4 8.23 14.67 22.67
CA ASP A 4 7.31 15.80 22.82
C ASP A 4 6.28 15.83 21.69
N PHE A 5 6.72 15.54 20.46
CA PHE A 5 5.85 15.40 19.30
C PHE A 5 4.81 14.30 19.53
N ILE A 6 5.24 13.09 19.90
CA ILE A 6 4.35 11.96 20.21
C ILE A 6 3.36 12.32 21.32
N LYS A 7 3.83 13.00 22.37
CA LYS A 7 2.95 13.48 23.44
C LYS A 7 1.87 14.42 22.91
N VAL A 8 2.21 15.37 22.03
CA VAL A 8 1.24 16.31 21.44
C VAL A 8 0.26 15.57 20.52
N MET A 9 0.75 14.68 19.66
CA MET A 9 -0.10 13.89 18.75
C MET A 9 -1.08 13.01 19.52
N GLY A 10 -0.63 12.36 20.60
CA GLY A 10 -1.48 11.57 21.48
C GLY A 10 -2.51 12.42 22.24
N GLN A 11 -2.12 13.60 22.75
CA GLN A 11 -3.02 14.53 23.44
C GLN A 11 -4.11 15.10 22.52
N GLN A 12 -3.77 15.36 21.26
CA GLN A 12 -4.72 15.83 20.24
C GLN A 12 -5.49 14.69 19.57
N GLN A 13 -5.23 13.45 19.97
CA GLN A 13 -5.83 12.25 19.39
C GLN A 13 -5.71 12.20 17.85
N ILE A 14 -4.53 12.58 17.35
CA ILE A 14 -4.24 12.50 15.92
C ILE A 14 -4.28 11.03 15.48
N PRO A 15 -5.11 10.66 14.49
CA PRO A 15 -5.40 9.27 14.15
C PRO A 15 -4.24 8.57 13.43
N GLY A 16 -3.39 9.32 12.72
CA GLY A 16 -2.22 8.80 12.04
C GLY A 16 -1.10 9.83 11.93
N ILE A 17 0.16 9.37 11.90
CA ILE A 17 1.34 10.20 11.69
C ILE A 17 2.18 9.69 10.52
N ILE A 18 2.91 10.62 9.91
CA ILE A 18 3.95 10.31 8.92
C ILE A 18 5.32 10.60 9.54
N ILE A 19 6.22 9.62 9.46
CA ILE A 19 7.64 9.76 9.82
C ILE A 19 8.44 9.75 8.52
N ASP A 20 8.84 10.94 8.05
CA ASP A 20 9.65 11.06 6.85
C ASP A 20 11.14 10.86 7.17
N VAL A 21 11.72 9.78 6.67
CA VAL A 21 13.15 9.48 6.79
C VAL A 21 13.85 9.39 5.44
N ARG A 22 13.24 9.96 4.38
CA ARG A 22 13.90 10.13 3.10
C ARG A 22 15.15 11.00 3.27
N GLY A 23 16.27 10.57 2.68
CA GLY A 23 17.55 11.27 2.85
C GLY A 23 18.30 10.96 4.15
N ASN A 24 17.79 10.08 5.01
CA ASN A 24 18.41 9.76 6.30
C ASN A 24 19.43 8.62 6.20
N GLY A 25 20.73 8.95 6.08
CA GLY A 25 21.81 7.97 6.04
C GLY A 25 22.09 7.19 7.34
N GLY A 26 21.23 7.29 8.35
CA GLY A 26 21.32 6.56 9.61
C GLY A 26 21.99 7.35 10.74
N GLY A 27 22.62 6.64 11.67
CA GLY A 27 23.29 7.25 12.81
C GLY A 27 23.28 6.40 14.07
N SER A 28 22.67 6.93 15.14
CA SER A 28 22.73 6.32 16.47
C SER A 28 21.64 5.28 16.68
N ALA A 29 22.03 4.02 16.91
CA ALA A 29 21.11 2.96 17.34
C ALA A 29 20.36 3.30 18.64
N LEU A 30 20.95 4.10 19.55
CA LEU A 30 20.24 4.56 20.75
C LEU A 30 19.09 5.52 20.41
N MET A 31 19.25 6.34 19.38
CA MET A 31 18.20 7.25 18.93
C MET A 31 17.08 6.47 18.22
N GLU A 32 17.47 5.52 17.38
CA GLU A 32 16.57 4.58 16.74
C GLU A 32 15.69 3.85 17.77
N PHE A 33 16.30 3.20 18.77
CA PHE A 33 15.56 2.50 19.82
C PHE A 33 14.66 3.43 20.64
N ALA A 34 15.10 4.67 20.88
CA ALA A 34 14.28 5.66 21.55
C ALA A 34 13.03 5.99 20.71
N VAL A 35 13.17 6.27 19.41
CA VAL A 35 12.06 6.54 18.50
C VAL A 35 11.09 5.35 18.45
N LEU A 36 11.61 4.14 18.20
CA LEU A 36 10.84 2.90 18.18
C LEU A 36 10.04 2.73 19.46
N SER A 37 10.66 2.92 20.63
CA SER A 37 10.00 2.70 21.92
C SER A 37 8.71 3.50 22.10
N TYR A 38 8.62 4.74 21.61
CA TYR A 38 7.43 5.58 21.77
C TYR A 38 6.24 5.13 20.93
N LEU A 39 6.41 4.16 20.03
CA LEU A 39 5.36 3.63 19.17
C LEU A 39 4.72 2.35 19.70
N PHE A 40 5.19 1.82 20.85
CA PHE A 40 4.70 0.57 21.44
C PHE A 40 4.34 0.73 22.91
N SER A 41 3.29 0.05 23.37
CA SER A 41 2.89 0.07 24.78
C SER A 41 3.68 -0.95 25.61
N PRO A 42 3.78 -0.77 26.94
CA PRO A 42 4.37 -1.77 27.82
C PRO A 42 3.66 -3.13 27.78
N GLU A 43 2.37 -3.15 27.44
CA GLU A 43 1.55 -4.38 27.31
C GLU A 43 1.79 -5.10 25.99
N ASN A 44 2.16 -4.36 24.94
CA ASN A 44 2.49 -4.90 23.62
C ASN A 44 3.80 -4.27 23.11
N PRO A 45 4.95 -4.62 23.70
CA PRO A 45 6.24 -4.07 23.32
C PRO A 45 6.70 -4.61 21.95
N LEU A 46 7.53 -3.84 21.25
CA LEU A 46 8.27 -4.34 20.10
C LEU A 46 9.29 -5.39 20.56
N SER A 47 9.20 -6.61 20.04
CA SER A 47 10.25 -7.61 20.19
C SER A 47 11.25 -7.49 19.06
N LEU A 48 12.54 -7.32 19.39
CA LEU A 48 13.59 -7.37 18.37
C LEU A 48 13.93 -8.79 17.92
N SER A 49 13.35 -9.82 18.56
CA SER A 49 13.54 -11.24 18.22
C SER A 49 12.95 -11.65 16.86
N ILE A 50 12.46 -10.70 16.07
CA ILE A 50 12.01 -10.91 14.68
C ILE A 50 13.22 -11.16 13.76
N ALA A 51 14.40 -10.70 14.17
CA ALA A 51 15.67 -11.02 13.52
C ALA A 51 16.70 -11.52 14.53
N ASP A 52 17.69 -12.24 14.05
CA ASP A 52 18.85 -12.65 14.81
C ASP A 52 20.12 -12.00 14.25
N ARG A 53 21.05 -11.69 15.14
CA ARG A 53 22.37 -11.20 14.74
C ARG A 53 23.21 -12.37 14.24
N TYR A 54 23.66 -12.29 13.00
CA TYR A 54 24.64 -13.22 12.44
C TYR A 54 26.02 -12.57 12.34
N SER A 55 26.95 -12.98 13.20
CA SER A 55 28.27 -12.36 13.28
C SER A 55 29.39 -13.32 13.62
N TYR A 56 30.61 -12.92 13.29
CA TYR A 56 31.79 -13.72 13.58
C TYR A 56 32.15 -13.66 15.08
N ASN A 57 32.23 -14.81 15.74
CA ASN A 57 32.67 -14.92 17.12
C ASN A 57 34.18 -15.26 17.17
N PRO A 58 35.03 -14.33 17.64
CA PRO A 58 36.48 -14.56 17.67
C PRO A 58 36.92 -15.56 18.75
N LEU A 59 36.08 -15.87 19.73
CA LEU A 59 36.41 -16.85 20.78
C LEU A 59 36.23 -18.28 20.31
N THR A 60 35.21 -18.53 19.48
CA THR A 60 34.91 -19.85 18.92
C THR A 60 35.47 -20.03 17.51
N ASN A 61 35.86 -18.94 16.83
CA ASN A 61 36.32 -18.93 15.45
C ASN A 61 35.24 -19.43 14.46
N GLU A 62 33.98 -19.11 14.75
CA GLU A 62 32.80 -19.51 14.00
C GLU A 62 31.85 -18.32 13.81
N PHE A 63 31.03 -18.36 12.77
CA PHE A 63 29.88 -17.47 12.68
C PHE A 63 28.76 -18.00 13.56
N VAL A 64 28.21 -17.12 14.39
CA VAL A 64 27.14 -17.43 15.32
C VAL A 64 25.91 -16.62 14.99
N ARG A 65 24.74 -17.25 15.16
CA ARG A 65 23.43 -16.62 15.08
C ARG A 65 22.93 -16.43 16.51
N ASP A 66 22.94 -15.19 16.98
CA ASP A 66 22.55 -14.81 18.34
C ASP A 66 21.21 -14.08 18.31
N PRO A 67 20.19 -14.54 19.06
CA PRO A 67 18.89 -13.89 19.04
C PRO A 67 18.91 -12.57 19.79
N TYR A 68 18.20 -11.58 19.25
CA TYR A 68 17.89 -10.37 20.01
C TYR A 68 16.83 -10.68 21.07
N THR A 69 17.12 -10.34 22.33
CA THR A 69 16.18 -10.55 23.45
C THR A 69 15.59 -9.24 23.98
N MET A 70 15.92 -8.12 23.35
CA MET A 70 15.47 -6.80 23.80
C MET A 70 14.02 -6.57 23.39
N GLN A 71 13.26 -5.98 24.31
CA GLN A 71 11.91 -5.49 24.05
C GLN A 71 11.90 -3.97 24.24
N LEU A 72 11.24 -3.26 23.32
CA LEU A 72 11.14 -1.81 23.32
C LEU A 72 9.69 -1.38 23.50
N SER A 73 9.46 -0.47 24.45
CA SER A 73 8.16 0.15 24.70
C SER A 73 8.34 1.52 25.32
N ALA A 74 7.28 2.33 25.29
CA ALA A 74 7.32 3.66 25.86
C ALA A 74 7.70 3.57 27.36
N PRO A 75 8.45 4.55 27.89
CA PRO A 75 8.73 4.62 29.32
C PRO A 75 7.43 4.61 30.12
N PRO A 76 7.36 4.01 31.31
CA PRO A 76 6.12 3.87 32.08
C PRO A 76 5.37 5.18 32.39
N THR A 77 6.09 6.31 32.32
CA THR A 77 5.56 7.65 32.58
C THR A 77 5.08 8.38 31.33
N THR A 78 5.20 7.77 30.15
CA THR A 78 4.81 8.37 28.86
C THR A 78 3.80 7.51 28.15
N GLN A 79 2.78 8.14 27.60
CA GLN A 79 1.80 7.46 26.76
C GLN A 79 2.44 7.18 25.39
N PRO A 80 2.41 5.93 24.90
CA PRO A 80 2.84 5.61 23.54
C PRO A 80 1.88 6.23 22.52
N TYR A 81 2.37 6.46 21.30
CA TYR A 81 1.50 6.72 20.17
C TYR A 81 0.99 5.40 19.60
N LEU A 82 -0.33 5.22 19.58
CA LEU A 82 -0.99 4.00 19.13
C LEU A 82 -1.81 4.19 17.84
N GLY A 83 -1.85 5.41 17.29
CA GLY A 83 -2.46 5.65 15.98
C GLY A 83 -1.61 5.04 14.84
N ASP A 84 -2.10 5.18 13.62
CA ASP A 84 -1.43 4.66 12.43
C ASP A 84 -0.08 5.34 12.23
N VAL A 85 0.89 4.59 11.72
CA VAL A 85 2.20 5.13 11.39
C VAL A 85 2.49 4.78 9.93
N VAL A 86 2.81 5.81 9.16
CA VAL A 86 3.41 5.68 7.83
C VAL A 86 4.85 6.17 7.91
N VAL A 87 5.78 5.43 7.29
CA VAL A 87 7.19 5.82 7.20
C VAL A 87 7.54 6.06 5.74
N LEU A 88 8.02 7.26 5.41
CA LEU A 88 8.46 7.56 4.05
C LEU A 88 9.95 7.23 3.91
N VAL A 89 10.29 6.45 2.89
CA VAL A 89 11.67 6.01 2.63
C VAL A 89 12.09 6.31 1.19
N ASN A 90 13.41 6.34 0.98
CA ASN A 90 14.04 6.32 -0.33
C ASN A 90 15.40 5.62 -0.23
N GLN A 91 16.09 5.50 -1.37
CA GLN A 91 17.45 4.95 -1.48
C GLN A 91 18.51 5.67 -0.62
N HIS A 92 18.22 6.80 0.01
CA HIS A 92 19.14 7.47 0.93
C HIS A 92 18.87 7.15 2.40
N CYS A 93 17.85 6.34 2.69
CA CYS A 93 17.65 5.72 3.99
C CYS A 93 18.70 4.60 4.15
N VAL A 94 19.63 4.75 5.08
CA VAL A 94 20.73 3.79 5.29
C VAL A 94 20.90 3.45 6.77
N SER A 95 21.40 2.24 7.08
CA SER A 95 21.84 1.84 8.41
C SER A 95 20.70 1.96 9.45
N ALA A 96 20.86 2.75 10.52
CA ALA A 96 19.83 2.93 11.55
C ALA A 96 18.45 3.34 11.00
N CYS A 97 18.39 4.02 9.86
CA CYS A 97 17.13 4.33 9.18
C CYS A 97 16.42 3.07 8.66
N GLU A 98 17.19 2.15 8.09
CA GLU A 98 16.69 0.89 7.52
C GLU A 98 16.28 -0.07 8.62
N PHE A 99 17.10 -0.17 9.67
CA PHE A 99 16.78 -0.91 10.88
C PHE A 99 15.44 -0.48 11.48
N MET A 100 15.24 0.83 11.68
CA MET A 100 13.95 1.35 12.16
C MET A 100 12.80 0.95 11.23
N SER A 101 12.98 1.12 9.92
CA SER A 101 11.95 0.83 8.92
C SER A 101 11.60 -0.66 8.89
N TYR A 102 12.60 -1.53 8.92
CA TYR A 102 12.46 -2.99 8.97
C TYR A 102 11.69 -3.44 10.21
N TRP A 103 12.09 -3.01 11.42
CA TRP A 103 11.41 -3.45 12.64
C TRP A 103 9.97 -2.94 12.72
N LEU A 104 9.68 -1.75 12.20
CA LEU A 104 8.31 -1.24 12.13
C LEU A 104 7.45 -2.00 11.12
N GLN A 105 8.02 -2.36 9.97
CA GLN A 105 7.35 -3.15 8.94
C GLN A 105 7.11 -4.59 9.40
N ALA A 106 8.15 -5.29 9.82
CA ALA A 106 8.10 -6.70 10.20
C ALA A 106 7.26 -6.95 11.45
N SER A 107 7.08 -5.95 12.33
CA SER A 107 6.14 -6.03 13.46
C SER A 107 4.70 -5.67 13.10
N GLY A 108 4.43 -5.25 11.86
CA GLY A 108 3.13 -4.74 11.41
C GLY A 108 2.76 -3.39 12.04
N ARG A 109 3.71 -2.66 12.63
CA ARG A 109 3.43 -1.40 13.34
C ARG A 109 3.26 -0.22 12.40
N ALA A 110 3.96 -0.20 11.27
CA ALA A 110 3.88 0.89 10.31
C ALA A 110 3.85 0.38 8.87
N THR A 111 3.27 1.18 7.98
CA THR A 111 3.37 0.98 6.54
C THR A 111 4.54 1.79 5.99
N ILE A 112 5.41 1.15 5.23
CA ILE A 112 6.54 1.76 4.55
C ILE A 112 6.09 2.23 3.15
N VAL A 113 6.34 3.50 2.83
CA VAL A 113 5.92 4.13 1.57
C VAL A 113 7.13 4.75 0.88
N GLY A 114 7.28 4.49 -0.42
CA GLY A 114 8.40 5.01 -1.20
C GLY A 114 8.32 4.59 -2.66
N GLN A 115 9.12 5.22 -3.51
CA GLN A 115 9.26 4.79 -4.91
C GLN A 115 10.30 3.66 -5.09
N TYR A 116 11.28 3.61 -4.18
CA TYR A 116 12.39 2.67 -4.22
C TYR A 116 12.56 2.05 -2.84
N SER A 117 13.18 0.86 -2.82
CA SER A 117 13.76 0.30 -1.60
C SER A 117 14.80 1.24 -0.99
N THR A 118 15.11 1.03 0.29
CA THR A 118 16.25 1.68 0.93
C THR A 118 17.58 1.16 0.36
N GLU A 119 18.71 1.71 0.80
CA GLU A 119 20.02 1.41 0.18
C GLU A 119 20.48 -0.06 0.33
N GLY A 120 20.04 -0.76 1.36
CA GLY A 120 20.50 -2.10 1.71
C GLY A 120 21.80 -2.12 2.51
N GLY A 121 22.03 -1.10 3.35
CA GLY A 121 23.25 -0.87 4.13
C GLY A 121 23.16 -1.29 5.61
N GLY A 122 22.57 -2.46 5.89
CA GLY A 122 22.37 -3.02 7.24
C GLY A 122 23.55 -3.73 7.89
N GLY A 123 24.73 -3.67 7.28
CA GLY A 123 25.91 -4.37 7.77
C GLY A 123 26.41 -3.77 9.07
N ASN A 124 26.54 -4.57 10.13
CA ASN A 124 27.19 -4.15 11.37
C ASN A 124 28.67 -3.84 11.07
N VAL A 125 29.11 -2.58 11.20
CA VAL A 125 30.49 -2.19 10.86
C VAL A 125 31.39 -2.19 12.09
N ASN A 126 32.55 -2.84 11.99
CA ASN A 126 33.65 -2.68 12.93
C ASN A 126 34.77 -1.86 12.29
N ALA A 127 35.52 -1.16 13.15
CA ALA A 127 36.66 -0.34 12.76
C ALA A 127 37.95 -0.87 13.39
N ILE A 128 39.03 -0.93 12.60
CA ILE A 128 40.38 -1.20 13.09
C ILE A 128 41.26 0.02 12.82
N THR A 129 41.88 0.54 13.87
CA THR A 129 42.89 1.59 13.74
C THR A 129 44.22 0.99 13.31
N MET A 130 44.68 1.39 12.13
CA MET A 130 45.92 0.94 11.52
C MET A 130 47.09 1.89 11.89
N PRO A 131 48.35 1.44 11.77
CA PRO A 131 49.51 2.32 11.92
C PRO A 131 49.39 3.56 11.03
N GLY A 132 49.78 4.73 11.56
CA GLY A 132 49.63 6.00 10.84
C GLY A 132 48.25 6.67 10.98
N GLY A 133 47.32 6.06 11.75
CA GLY A 133 46.02 6.66 12.06
C GLY A 133 44.93 6.41 11.02
N PHE A 134 45.17 5.54 10.04
CA PHE A 134 44.13 5.10 9.10
C PHE A 134 43.10 4.23 9.83
N ILE A 135 41.84 4.34 9.44
CA ILE A 135 40.75 3.50 9.95
C ILE A 135 40.31 2.57 8.82
N PHE A 136 40.38 1.27 9.06
CA PHE A 136 39.82 0.26 8.17
C PHE A 136 38.48 -0.19 8.73
N ASN A 137 37.41 0.08 7.98
CA ASN A 137 36.06 -0.37 8.31
C ASN A 137 35.75 -1.67 7.56
N TYR A 138 35.12 -2.61 8.23
CA TYR A 138 34.66 -3.86 7.64
C TYR A 138 33.33 -4.29 8.23
N THR A 139 32.53 -4.99 7.43
CA THR A 139 31.28 -5.60 7.88
C THR A 139 31.60 -6.79 8.78
N ALA A 140 31.18 -6.71 10.04
CA ALA A 140 31.39 -7.70 11.09
C ALA A 140 30.21 -8.68 11.24
N GLY A 141 29.07 -8.38 10.63
CA GLY A 141 27.89 -9.23 10.64
C GLY A 141 26.72 -8.60 9.88
N THR A 142 25.64 -9.36 9.79
CA THR A 142 24.33 -8.95 9.26
C THR A 142 23.27 -9.42 10.24
N ASP A 143 22.06 -8.88 10.12
CA ASP A 143 20.90 -9.48 10.77
C ASP A 143 20.20 -10.41 9.78
N ILE A 144 19.67 -11.51 10.29
CA ILE A 144 18.94 -12.55 9.56
C ILE A 144 17.50 -12.54 10.08
N ASP A 145 16.56 -12.41 9.16
CA ASP A 145 15.13 -12.49 9.46
C ASP A 145 14.77 -13.91 9.90
N ASN A 146 14.04 -14.04 11.01
CA ASN A 146 13.75 -15.33 11.62
C ASN A 146 12.64 -16.11 10.92
N GLU A 147 11.81 -15.47 10.09
CA GLU A 147 10.76 -16.12 9.32
C GLU A 147 11.30 -16.64 7.98
N THR A 148 12.14 -15.86 7.31
CA THR A 148 12.65 -16.16 5.97
C THR A 148 14.02 -16.85 5.96
N ASP A 149 14.76 -16.79 7.06
CA ASP A 149 16.17 -17.24 7.17
C ASP A 149 17.12 -16.54 6.18
N MET A 150 16.72 -15.35 5.70
CA MET A 150 17.48 -14.52 4.78
C MET A 150 17.98 -13.25 5.47
N PRO A 151 19.02 -12.57 4.94
CA PRO A 151 19.38 -11.24 5.42
C PRO A 151 18.17 -10.31 5.39
N THR A 152 17.95 -9.56 6.46
CA THR A 152 16.74 -8.73 6.65
C THR A 152 16.50 -7.77 5.48
N PHE A 153 17.48 -6.92 5.21
CA PHE A 153 17.44 -5.93 4.12
C PHE A 153 18.82 -5.69 3.48
N GLN A 154 19.86 -6.41 3.93
CA GLN A 154 21.21 -6.22 3.40
C GLN A 154 21.26 -6.48 1.88
N ALA A 155 21.81 -5.52 1.13
CA ALA A 155 21.90 -5.50 -0.34
C ALA A 155 20.57 -5.43 -1.12
N VAL A 156 19.42 -5.40 -0.44
CA VAL A 156 18.08 -5.32 -1.05
C VAL A 156 17.36 -4.02 -0.65
N GLY A 157 17.60 -3.56 0.58
CA GLY A 157 16.85 -2.50 1.22
C GLY A 157 15.53 -2.99 1.82
N VAL A 158 14.94 -2.16 2.66
CA VAL A 158 13.56 -2.32 3.13
C VAL A 158 12.65 -1.95 1.97
N VAL A 159 11.88 -2.91 1.49
CA VAL A 159 10.96 -2.75 0.36
C VAL A 159 9.70 -2.05 0.85
N PRO A 160 9.24 -0.96 0.19
CA PRO A 160 7.99 -0.30 0.58
C PRO A 160 6.78 -1.23 0.47
N ASP A 161 5.87 -1.18 1.44
CA ASP A 161 4.56 -1.83 1.37
C ASP A 161 3.68 -1.14 0.31
N VAL A 162 3.78 0.19 0.22
CA VAL A 162 3.14 1.00 -0.83
C VAL A 162 4.23 1.56 -1.72
N ARG A 163 4.37 0.94 -2.90
CA ARG A 163 5.29 1.40 -3.94
C ARG A 163 4.63 2.48 -4.78
N VAL A 164 5.13 3.70 -4.65
CA VAL A 164 4.73 4.81 -5.53
C VAL A 164 5.40 4.60 -6.89
N PRO A 165 4.66 4.54 -8.00
CA PRO A 165 5.26 4.36 -9.33
C PRO A 165 6.23 5.49 -9.69
N VAL A 166 7.21 5.16 -10.52
CA VAL A 166 8.10 6.14 -11.15
C VAL A 166 7.65 6.30 -12.59
N THR A 167 6.76 7.27 -12.81
CA THR A 167 6.19 7.64 -14.12
C THR A 167 6.56 9.07 -14.48
N GLU A 168 6.44 9.42 -15.77
CA GLU A 168 6.63 10.81 -16.23
C GLU A 168 5.78 11.80 -15.42
N GLU A 169 4.52 11.44 -15.14
CA GLU A 169 3.61 12.25 -14.34
C GLU A 169 4.13 12.46 -12.91
N THR A 170 4.52 11.39 -12.22
CA THR A 170 5.03 11.50 -10.84
C THR A 170 6.35 12.26 -10.77
N GLU A 171 7.24 12.12 -11.75
CA GLU A 171 8.50 12.86 -11.78
C GLU A 171 8.30 14.33 -12.17
N GLN A 172 7.40 14.62 -13.11
CA GLN A 172 7.02 15.99 -13.45
C GLN A 172 6.39 16.69 -12.24
N ARG A 173 5.52 16.00 -11.50
CA ARG A 173 4.90 16.52 -10.28
C ARG A 173 5.94 16.99 -9.25
N LYS A 174 7.03 16.25 -9.07
CA LYS A 174 8.15 16.67 -8.20
C LYS A 174 8.87 17.92 -8.71
N LEU A 175 9.09 18.01 -10.02
CA LEU A 175 9.73 19.19 -10.64
C LEU A 175 8.88 20.45 -10.46
N GLU A 176 7.56 20.28 -10.42
CA GLU A 176 6.58 21.35 -10.17
C GLU A 176 6.44 21.69 -8.67
N GLY A 177 7.14 20.97 -7.79
CA GLY A 177 7.16 21.20 -6.34
C GLY A 177 6.17 20.38 -5.53
N GLY A 178 5.48 19.40 -6.16
CA GLY A 178 4.68 18.41 -5.46
C GLY A 178 5.53 17.32 -4.80
N ASP A 179 4.89 16.47 -4.00
CA ASP A 179 5.54 15.33 -3.34
C ASP A 179 4.66 14.07 -3.42
N PRO A 180 4.74 13.31 -4.52
CA PRO A 180 3.91 12.13 -4.73
C PRO A 180 4.04 11.05 -3.65
N VAL A 181 5.20 10.98 -2.98
CA VAL A 181 5.43 10.00 -1.91
C VAL A 181 4.76 10.42 -0.62
N LEU A 182 4.80 11.71 -0.29
CA LEU A 182 4.04 12.26 0.83
C LEU A 182 2.53 12.17 0.58
N GLU A 183 2.09 12.54 -0.63
CA GLU A 183 0.68 12.45 -1.06
C GLU A 183 0.16 11.00 -0.90
N ALA A 184 0.90 10.00 -1.42
CA ALA A 184 0.56 8.59 -1.22
C ALA A 184 0.53 8.15 0.25
N GLY A 185 1.45 8.67 1.08
CA GLY A 185 1.45 8.40 2.51
C GLY A 185 0.23 8.95 3.23
N ILE A 186 -0.23 10.16 2.85
CA ILE A 186 -1.45 10.77 3.39
C ILE A 186 -2.68 9.96 2.94
N ASP A 187 -2.74 9.59 1.66
CA ASP A 187 -3.87 8.81 1.14
C ASP A 187 -3.96 7.42 1.77
N HIS A 188 -2.82 6.79 2.06
CA HIS A 188 -2.81 5.53 2.79
C HIS A 188 -3.30 5.69 4.24
N LEU A 189 -2.91 6.76 4.95
CA LEU A 189 -3.45 7.04 6.29
C LEU A 189 -4.97 7.25 6.25
N ARG A 190 -5.48 7.95 5.24
CA ARG A 190 -6.93 8.12 5.02
C ARG A 190 -7.62 6.78 4.80
N ARG A 191 -7.01 5.90 4.01
CA ARG A 191 -7.51 4.54 3.76
C ARG A 191 -7.56 3.70 5.04
N LEU A 192 -6.50 3.73 5.86
CA LEU A 192 -6.49 3.05 7.17
C LEU A 192 -7.55 3.61 8.12
N ALA A 193 -7.71 4.93 8.13
CA ALA A 193 -8.79 5.58 8.87
C ALA A 193 -10.16 5.11 8.40
N PHE A 194 -10.36 4.96 7.09
CA PHE A 194 -11.59 4.42 6.51
C PHE A 194 -11.83 2.93 6.84
N GLU A 195 -10.81 2.07 6.78
CA GLU A 195 -10.93 0.65 7.11
C GLU A 195 -11.34 0.43 8.57
N ARG A 196 -10.92 1.32 9.48
CA ARG A 196 -11.42 1.30 10.86
C ARG A 196 -12.90 1.62 10.95
N LEU A 197 -13.45 2.35 9.98
CA LEU A 197 -14.86 2.65 9.87
C LEU A 197 -15.55 1.51 9.11
N GLY A 198 -15.84 0.40 9.81
CA GLY A 198 -16.62 -0.71 9.28
C GLY A 198 -17.88 -0.24 8.52
N HIS A 199 -18.15 -0.87 7.37
CA HIS A 199 -19.24 -0.47 6.49
C HIS A 199 -20.53 -1.20 6.85
N GLU A 200 -21.56 -0.45 7.25
CA GLU A 200 -22.88 -1.00 7.53
C GLU A 200 -23.94 -0.32 6.64
N PRO A 201 -24.63 -1.07 5.78
CA PRO A 201 -25.74 -0.53 5.00
C PRO A 201 -26.87 -0.07 5.93
N THR A 202 -27.20 1.23 5.89
CA THR A 202 -28.31 1.78 6.69
C THR A 202 -29.48 2.10 5.77
N THR A 203 -30.67 1.58 6.11
CA THR A 203 -31.88 1.75 5.29
C THR A 203 -32.74 2.88 5.86
N PHE A 204 -32.93 3.94 5.08
CA PHE A 204 -33.79 5.07 5.39
C PHE A 204 -35.12 4.98 4.61
N VAL A 205 -36.10 5.79 5.01
CA VAL A 205 -37.42 5.89 4.34
C VAL A 205 -37.29 6.34 2.87
N SER A 206 -36.17 6.95 2.50
CA SER A 206 -35.84 7.44 1.15
C SER A 206 -34.84 6.57 0.36
N GLY A 207 -34.33 5.46 0.90
CA GLY A 207 -33.34 4.60 0.22
C GLY A 207 -32.32 3.95 1.16
N THR A 208 -31.36 3.20 0.60
CA THR A 208 -30.23 2.61 1.36
C THR A 208 -29.00 3.48 1.18
N VAL A 209 -28.33 3.83 2.27
CA VAL A 209 -27.04 4.55 2.24
C VAL A 209 -26.00 3.70 2.96
N THR A 210 -24.83 3.55 2.37
CA THR A 210 -23.67 2.94 3.03
C THR A 210 -23.11 3.94 4.04
N SER A 211 -23.22 3.66 5.33
CA SER A 211 -22.54 4.44 6.37
C SER A 211 -21.27 3.71 6.78
N ALA A 212 -20.13 4.42 6.77
CA ALA A 212 -18.90 3.98 7.41
C ALA A 212 -18.93 4.36 8.91
N VAL A 213 -18.96 3.34 9.77
CA VAL A 213 -19.12 3.49 11.22
C VAL A 213 -17.89 2.90 11.87
N PRO A 214 -17.25 3.56 12.87
CA PRO A 214 -16.08 2.97 13.53
C PRO A 214 -16.39 1.56 14.05
N THR A 215 -15.45 0.65 13.81
CA THR A 215 -15.59 -0.78 14.07
C THR A 215 -15.97 -1.00 15.53
N GLY A 216 -17.06 -1.74 15.76
CA GLY A 216 -17.56 -2.06 17.10
C GLY A 216 -18.52 -1.04 17.72
N TRP A 217 -18.77 0.11 17.06
CA TRP A 217 -19.79 1.05 17.49
C TRP A 217 -21.18 0.52 17.20
N LYS A 218 -22.13 0.82 18.10
CA LYS A 218 -23.50 0.28 18.03
C LYS A 218 -24.51 1.35 17.66
N PRO A 219 -25.44 1.08 16.73
CA PRO A 219 -26.50 2.01 16.43
C PRO A 219 -27.48 2.14 17.60
N ASN A 220 -28.08 3.32 17.74
CA ASN A 220 -29.30 3.53 18.49
C ASN A 220 -30.49 2.83 17.80
N ALA A 221 -31.65 2.82 18.44
CA ALA A 221 -32.80 2.02 17.99
C ALA A 221 -33.33 2.42 16.60
N ASP A 222 -33.07 3.65 16.17
CA ASP A 222 -33.48 4.25 14.91
C ASP A 222 -32.34 4.38 13.88
N GLY A 223 -31.11 3.96 14.22
CA GLY A 223 -29.95 3.94 13.32
C GLY A 223 -29.40 5.33 12.96
N THR A 224 -29.76 6.37 13.70
CA THR A 224 -29.40 7.77 13.43
C THR A 224 -28.16 8.23 14.19
N GLU A 225 -27.83 7.55 15.29
CA GLU A 225 -26.62 7.78 16.08
C GLU A 225 -25.94 6.46 16.42
N TYR A 226 -24.61 6.49 16.41
CA TYR A 226 -23.78 5.37 16.81
C TYR A 226 -23.01 5.73 18.06
N THR A 227 -22.99 4.83 19.04
CA THR A 227 -22.26 5.03 20.30
C THR A 227 -21.00 4.19 20.34
N SER A 228 -19.90 4.80 20.79
CA SER A 228 -18.63 4.11 21.03
C SER A 228 -18.78 2.99 22.07
N PRO A 229 -18.12 1.83 21.89
CA PRO A 229 -18.08 0.78 22.89
C PRO A 229 -17.24 1.15 24.12
N ASP A 230 -16.25 2.04 23.93
CA ASP A 230 -15.20 2.33 24.92
C ASP A 230 -15.34 3.72 25.56
N ASP A 231 -16.05 4.64 24.92
CA ASP A 231 -16.20 6.04 25.36
C ASP A 231 -17.67 6.52 25.30
N PRO A 232 -18.09 7.49 26.12
CA PRO A 232 -19.43 8.07 26.09
C PRO A 232 -19.58 9.10 24.94
N ILE A 233 -19.14 8.74 23.73
CA ILE A 233 -19.15 9.58 22.53
C ILE A 233 -20.14 8.97 21.53
N SER A 234 -20.91 9.84 20.87
CA SER A 234 -21.86 9.47 19.82
C SER A 234 -21.53 10.18 18.51
N LEU A 235 -21.64 9.45 17.40
CA LEU A 235 -21.53 10.01 16.05
C LEU A 235 -22.90 9.95 15.38
N GLY A 236 -23.42 11.10 14.97
CA GLY A 236 -24.64 11.20 14.18
C GLY A 236 -24.30 11.10 12.70
N ILE A 237 -24.66 9.98 12.06
CA ILE A 237 -24.56 9.86 10.61
C ILE A 237 -25.98 9.95 10.07
N ILE A 238 -26.31 11.06 9.41
CA ILE A 238 -27.63 11.23 8.82
C ILE A 238 -27.49 11.63 7.35
N ALA A 239 -27.71 10.66 6.47
CA ALA A 239 -27.83 10.89 5.04
C ALA A 239 -29.28 11.23 4.72
N TRP A 240 -29.54 12.44 4.19
CA TRP A 240 -30.86 12.87 3.74
C TRP A 240 -30.83 13.23 2.26
N THR A 241 -31.89 12.88 1.54
CA THR A 241 -32.28 13.58 0.32
C THR A 241 -32.93 14.91 0.72
N ALA A 242 -32.34 16.02 0.26
CA ALA A 242 -32.77 17.43 0.34
C ALA A 242 -34.01 17.74 1.20
N SER A 243 -33.81 18.47 2.30
CA SER A 243 -34.88 19.24 2.96
C SER A 243 -34.63 20.74 2.72
N ALA A 244 -35.65 21.57 2.93
CA ALA A 244 -35.67 23.01 2.61
C ALA A 244 -34.60 23.86 3.35
N GLU A 245 -33.78 23.26 4.21
CA GLU A 245 -32.68 23.89 4.95
C GLU A 245 -31.28 23.59 4.36
N THR A 246 -31.17 22.70 3.36
CA THR A 246 -29.89 22.29 2.74
C THR A 246 -30.02 22.19 1.22
N ASP A 247 -30.41 23.30 0.58
CA ASP A 247 -30.35 23.44 -0.87
C ASP A 247 -28.86 23.50 -1.31
N PRO A 248 -28.35 22.51 -2.08
CA PRO A 248 -26.96 22.50 -2.52
C PRO A 248 -26.59 23.75 -3.31
N ASP A 249 -27.51 24.27 -4.12
CA ASP A 249 -27.28 25.48 -4.91
C ASP A 249 -27.17 26.71 -4.00
N ALA A 250 -27.96 26.75 -2.92
CA ALA A 250 -27.90 27.83 -1.93
C ALA A 250 -26.61 27.77 -1.09
N ILE A 251 -26.11 26.59 -0.74
CA ILE A 251 -24.82 26.41 -0.05
C ILE A 251 -23.67 26.85 -0.98
N MET A 252 -23.67 26.39 -2.24
CA MET A 252 -22.68 26.82 -3.24
C MET A 252 -22.72 28.33 -3.51
N ALA A 253 -23.91 28.95 -3.45
CA ALA A 253 -24.10 30.38 -3.58
C ALA A 253 -23.79 31.20 -2.31
N GLY A 254 -23.41 30.55 -1.19
CA GLY A 254 -23.10 31.21 0.07
C GLY A 254 -24.31 31.86 0.75
N ALA A 255 -25.51 31.29 0.58
CA ALA A 255 -26.75 31.82 1.16
C ALA A 255 -26.80 31.68 2.70
N TYR A 256 -25.94 30.83 3.27
CA TYR A 256 -25.85 30.52 4.70
C TYR A 256 -24.52 31.04 5.27
N PRO A 257 -24.50 32.19 5.98
CA PRO A 257 -23.27 32.79 6.50
C PRO A 257 -22.48 31.92 7.48
N GLU A 258 -23.16 31.00 8.16
CA GLU A 258 -22.60 30.06 9.13
C GLU A 258 -21.93 28.83 8.49
N ILE A 259 -22.07 28.63 7.18
CA ILE A 259 -21.47 27.53 6.43
C ILE A 259 -20.30 28.08 5.62
N GLU A 260 -19.08 27.63 5.95
CA GLU A 260 -17.86 28.07 5.29
C GLU A 260 -17.30 26.97 4.39
N LYS A 261 -16.81 27.34 3.20
CA LYS A 261 -16.14 26.39 2.31
C LYS A 261 -14.76 26.06 2.88
N ALA A 262 -14.55 24.78 3.20
CA ALA A 262 -13.32 24.28 3.78
C ALA A 262 -12.31 23.84 2.69
N GLY A 263 -12.81 23.37 1.54
CA GLY A 263 -11.94 22.88 0.47
C GLY A 263 -12.70 22.41 -0.76
N GLU A 264 -11.93 22.05 -1.78
CA GLU A 264 -12.45 21.49 -3.03
C GLU A 264 -11.48 20.42 -3.52
N ILE A 265 -12.02 19.29 -3.99
CA ILE A 265 -11.25 18.16 -4.50
C ILE A 265 -11.81 17.80 -5.87
N GLU A 266 -10.92 17.65 -6.83
CA GLU A 266 -11.26 17.21 -8.18
C GLU A 266 -11.03 15.70 -8.25
N THR A 267 -12.05 14.96 -8.71
CA THR A 267 -11.96 13.51 -8.92
C THR A 267 -12.52 13.16 -10.30
N ASP A 268 -12.27 11.94 -10.76
CA ASP A 268 -12.69 11.45 -12.08
C ASP A 268 -14.21 11.47 -12.29
N ILE A 269 -14.99 11.56 -11.21
CA ILE A 269 -16.46 11.57 -11.21
C ILE A 269 -17.06 12.95 -10.98
N GLY A 270 -16.24 13.98 -10.72
CA GLY A 270 -16.68 15.36 -10.60
C GLY A 270 -15.95 16.15 -9.52
N THR A 271 -16.42 17.38 -9.34
CA THR A 271 -15.86 18.32 -8.36
C THR A 271 -16.59 18.20 -7.03
N TRP A 272 -15.82 17.94 -5.97
CA TRP A 272 -16.29 17.81 -4.59
C TRP A 272 -15.99 19.11 -3.84
N SER A 273 -17.03 19.83 -3.40
CA SER A 273 -16.87 21.00 -2.54
C SER A 273 -17.23 20.66 -1.09
N ILE A 274 -16.28 20.85 -0.17
CA ILE A 274 -16.44 20.55 1.24
C ILE A 274 -16.74 21.84 2.00
N TYR A 275 -17.74 21.79 2.86
CA TYR A 275 -18.16 22.89 3.70
C TYR A 275 -18.23 22.45 5.17
N GLY A 276 -18.03 23.39 6.08
CA GLY A 276 -18.15 23.17 7.52
C GLY A 276 -19.05 24.21 8.18
N SER A 277 -19.70 23.84 9.28
CA SER A 277 -20.38 24.79 10.17
C SER A 277 -20.26 24.35 11.62
N GLU A 278 -20.28 25.31 12.54
CA GLU A 278 -20.49 25.06 13.96
C GLU A 278 -21.78 25.75 14.39
N ILE A 279 -22.79 24.98 14.74
CA ILE A 279 -24.11 25.50 15.13
C ILE A 279 -24.44 24.95 16.51
N ASN A 280 -24.55 25.85 17.49
CA ASN A 280 -24.90 25.52 18.88
C ASN A 280 -24.03 24.40 19.49
N GLY A 281 -22.73 24.38 19.19
CA GLY A 281 -21.78 23.37 19.68
C GLY A 281 -21.85 22.01 18.97
N THR A 282 -22.53 21.94 17.82
CA THR A 282 -22.49 20.81 16.90
C THR A 282 -21.69 21.20 15.67
N TYR A 283 -20.66 20.43 15.38
CA TYR A 283 -19.85 20.53 14.17
C TYR A 283 -20.50 19.74 13.06
N ASN A 284 -20.69 20.37 11.90
CA ASN A 284 -21.25 19.75 10.71
C ASN A 284 -20.22 19.86 9.58
N VAL A 285 -20.11 18.79 8.80
CA VAL A 285 -19.38 18.78 7.54
C VAL A 285 -20.37 18.41 6.44
N TYR A 286 -20.32 19.15 5.34
CA TYR A 286 -21.13 18.94 4.15
C TYR A 286 -20.19 18.69 2.98
N SER A 287 -20.54 17.79 2.08
CA SER A 287 -19.98 17.75 0.74
C SER A 287 -21.05 17.93 -0.29
N VAL A 288 -20.78 18.78 -1.27
CA VAL A 288 -21.58 18.95 -2.47
C VAL A 288 -20.82 18.37 -3.66
N ILE A 289 -21.43 17.43 -4.37
CA ILE A 289 -20.93 16.90 -5.65
C ILE A 289 -21.90 17.26 -6.77
N VAL A 290 -21.38 17.62 -7.95
CA VAL A 290 -22.18 17.83 -9.16
C VAL A 290 -21.93 16.69 -10.16
N ILE A 291 -22.96 15.87 -10.42
CA ILE A 291 -22.91 14.76 -11.39
C ILE A 291 -23.90 15.02 -12.50
N GLY A 292 -23.44 15.04 -13.76
CA GLY A 292 -24.33 15.29 -14.92
C GLY A 292 -25.09 16.62 -14.85
N GLY A 293 -24.58 17.59 -14.08
CA GLY A 293 -25.24 18.89 -13.83
C GLY A 293 -26.29 18.88 -12.71
N GLN A 294 -26.42 17.80 -11.93
CA GLN A 294 -27.27 17.72 -10.74
C GLN A 294 -26.42 17.72 -9.46
N PRO A 295 -26.69 18.61 -8.48
CA PRO A 295 -25.95 18.64 -7.23
C PRO A 295 -26.55 17.68 -6.19
N TYR A 296 -25.67 16.96 -5.48
CA TYR A 296 -26.01 16.08 -4.36
C TYR A 296 -25.27 16.55 -3.10
N ILE A 297 -25.88 16.34 -1.94
CA ILE A 297 -25.29 16.71 -0.64
C ILE A 297 -25.19 15.50 0.29
N VAL A 298 -24.03 15.37 0.93
CA VAL A 298 -23.78 14.41 2.02
C VAL A 298 -23.39 15.21 3.25
N THR A 299 -23.92 14.85 4.41
CA THR A 299 -23.68 15.57 5.67
C THR A 299 -23.23 14.59 6.75
N ALA A 300 -22.27 15.00 7.57
CA ALA A 300 -21.91 14.35 8.83
C ALA A 300 -21.92 15.38 9.98
N SER A 301 -22.36 14.96 11.16
CA SER A 301 -22.48 15.85 12.33
C SER A 301 -21.95 15.21 13.61
N THR A 302 -21.30 16.00 14.46
CA THR A 302 -20.80 15.56 15.76
C THR A 302 -20.82 16.73 16.76
N THR A 303 -20.96 16.42 18.04
CA THR A 303 -20.73 17.41 19.12
C THR A 303 -19.27 17.39 19.61
N ASP A 304 -18.44 16.50 19.06
CA ASP A 304 -17.05 16.30 19.41
C ASP A 304 -16.12 16.77 18.30
N GLU A 305 -15.46 17.91 18.53
CA GLU A 305 -14.54 18.56 17.58
C GLU A 305 -13.45 17.62 17.06
N ARG A 306 -13.04 16.65 17.87
CA ARG A 306 -11.95 15.70 17.57
C ARG A 306 -12.28 14.80 16.37
N LEU A 307 -13.58 14.64 16.07
CA LEU A 307 -14.07 13.84 14.95
C LEU A 307 -14.19 14.64 13.65
N VAL A 308 -14.04 15.98 13.68
CA VAL A 308 -14.22 16.84 12.49
C VAL A 308 -13.30 16.48 11.32
N PRO A 309 -11.99 16.25 11.50
CA PRO A 309 -11.13 15.82 10.39
C PRO A 309 -11.56 14.49 9.78
N LEU A 310 -11.99 13.56 10.64
CA LEU A 310 -12.43 12.23 10.25
C LEU A 310 -13.79 12.26 9.54
N MET A 311 -14.67 13.20 9.89
CA MET A 311 -15.92 13.47 9.16
C MET A 311 -15.68 14.00 7.74
N ALA A 312 -14.68 14.86 7.54
CA ALA A 312 -14.33 15.36 6.20
C ALA A 312 -13.82 14.22 5.30
N GLU A 313 -12.98 13.33 5.83
CA GLU A 313 -12.50 12.13 5.13
C GLU A 313 -13.64 11.12 4.90
N PHE A 314 -14.55 10.97 5.87
CA PHE A 314 -15.74 10.14 5.76
C PHE A 314 -16.65 10.53 4.61
N ILE A 315 -16.81 11.81 4.29
CA ILE A 315 -17.68 12.21 3.18
C ILE A 315 -16.98 12.01 1.83
N LEU A 316 -15.65 12.04 1.80
CA LEU A 316 -14.82 11.85 0.61
C LEU A 316 -14.53 10.39 0.24
N ALA A 317 -14.72 9.44 1.14
CA ALA A 317 -14.46 8.02 0.84
C ALA A 317 -15.63 7.28 0.15
N PRO A 318 -16.91 7.39 0.59
CA PRO A 318 -18.08 6.86 -0.11
C PRO A 318 -18.29 7.52 -1.48
N ALA A 319 -17.92 8.79 -1.57
CA ALA A 319 -17.77 9.55 -2.80
C ALA A 319 -16.94 8.83 -3.87
N LEU A 320 -15.77 8.34 -3.50
CA LEU A 320 -14.81 7.66 -4.38
C LEU A 320 -15.23 6.22 -4.71
N HIS A 321 -16.09 5.60 -3.89
CA HIS A 321 -16.39 4.17 -3.98
C HIS A 321 -17.83 3.82 -4.42
N ASP A 322 -18.82 4.71 -4.24
CA ASP A 322 -20.25 4.36 -4.29
C ASP A 322 -21.14 5.33 -5.10
N PHE A 323 -20.60 6.39 -5.70
CA PHE A 323 -21.38 7.29 -6.58
C PHE A 323 -21.43 6.82 -8.05
N SER A 324 -21.73 5.53 -8.26
CA SER A 324 -22.43 5.13 -9.50
C SER A 324 -23.93 5.34 -9.26
N VAL A 325 -24.42 6.52 -9.65
CA VAL A 325 -25.77 7.02 -9.35
C VAL A 325 -26.86 5.96 -9.54
N ALA A 326 -27.61 5.73 -8.46
CA ALA A 326 -28.91 5.11 -8.49
C ALA A 326 -29.90 6.03 -9.23
N GLU A 327 -30.19 5.71 -10.50
CA GLU A 327 -31.33 6.28 -11.22
C GLU A 327 -32.55 5.35 -11.11
N SER A 328 -33.49 5.77 -10.27
CA SER A 328 -34.95 5.49 -10.26
C SER A 328 -35.49 4.26 -11.04
N ALA A 329 -35.69 3.17 -10.30
CA ALA A 329 -36.73 2.12 -10.43
C ALA A 329 -37.49 1.92 -11.78
N ALA A 330 -37.11 0.84 -12.48
CA ALA A 330 -38.01 -0.06 -13.21
C ALA A 330 -37.44 -1.51 -13.16
N PRO A 331 -38.27 -2.57 -13.12
CA PRO A 331 -37.81 -3.90 -12.73
C PRO A 331 -37.11 -4.65 -13.86
N ALA A 332 -35.98 -5.27 -13.48
CA ALA A 332 -35.31 -6.42 -14.10
C ALA A 332 -34.89 -6.27 -15.58
N GLU A 333 -33.59 -6.02 -15.78
CA GLU A 333 -32.72 -6.92 -16.55
C GLU A 333 -31.25 -6.55 -16.31
N ALA A 334 -30.49 -7.47 -15.69
CA ALA A 334 -29.06 -7.36 -15.47
C ALA A 334 -28.29 -7.86 -16.70
N THR A 335 -27.12 -7.28 -16.97
CA THR A 335 -26.07 -7.89 -17.81
C THR A 335 -24.71 -7.34 -17.32
N PRO A 336 -23.62 -8.13 -17.32
CA PRO A 336 -23.33 -9.05 -16.22
C PRO A 336 -21.90 -8.92 -15.67
N ALA A 337 -21.59 -9.75 -14.67
CA ALA A 337 -20.26 -10.11 -14.16
C ALA A 337 -19.20 -10.53 -15.21
N ASN A 338 -19.45 -10.37 -16.50
CA ASN A 338 -18.63 -10.89 -17.59
C ASN A 338 -17.39 -10.04 -17.93
N GLU A 339 -17.24 -8.84 -17.34
CA GLU A 339 -16.04 -8.00 -17.49
C GLU A 339 -14.97 -8.23 -16.40
N ARG A 340 -15.34 -8.86 -15.26
CA ARG A 340 -14.38 -9.20 -14.18
C ARG A 340 -13.86 -10.63 -14.28
N ILE A 341 -14.59 -11.49 -14.98
CA ILE A 341 -14.13 -12.81 -15.43
C ILE A 341 -13.14 -12.66 -16.61
N THR A 342 -12.94 -11.46 -17.17
CA THR A 342 -12.23 -11.24 -18.44
C THR A 342 -10.72 -11.36 -18.34
N LEU A 343 -10.07 -10.95 -17.24
CA LEU A 343 -8.60 -11.03 -17.11
C LEU A 343 -8.09 -12.47 -17.09
N VAL A 344 -8.68 -13.33 -16.26
CA VAL A 344 -8.30 -14.75 -16.20
C VAL A 344 -8.79 -15.52 -17.42
N ILE A 345 -9.94 -15.16 -18.01
CA ILE A 345 -10.37 -15.71 -19.30
C ILE A 345 -9.37 -15.32 -20.40
N GLU A 346 -8.97 -14.07 -20.50
CA GLU A 346 -8.06 -13.57 -21.53
C GLU A 346 -6.67 -14.23 -21.38
N LEU A 347 -6.16 -14.34 -20.15
CA LEU A 347 -4.93 -15.06 -19.83
C LEU A 347 -4.95 -16.52 -20.31
N THR A 348 -6.11 -17.18 -20.26
CA THR A 348 -6.31 -18.58 -20.69
C THR A 348 -6.78 -18.73 -22.14
N THR A 349 -6.99 -17.63 -22.88
CA THR A 349 -7.57 -17.65 -24.23
C THR A 349 -6.54 -17.98 -25.31
N ASN A 350 -5.27 -17.62 -25.12
CA ASN A 350 -4.21 -17.78 -26.12
C ASN A 350 -2.94 -18.40 -25.52
N PRO A 351 -2.15 -19.15 -26.31
CA PRO A 351 -0.73 -19.29 -26.04
C PRO A 351 -0.04 -17.94 -26.20
N TRP A 352 0.83 -17.61 -25.26
CA TRP A 352 1.57 -16.35 -25.20
C TRP A 352 3.02 -16.57 -25.61
N LEU A 353 3.50 -15.77 -26.57
CA LEU A 353 4.87 -15.81 -27.09
C LEU A 353 5.72 -14.77 -26.38
N TRP A 354 6.87 -15.15 -25.83
CA TRP A 354 7.79 -14.18 -25.22
C TRP A 354 8.48 -13.35 -26.31
N THR A 355 8.20 -12.05 -26.36
CA THR A 355 8.66 -11.16 -27.43
C THR A 355 9.77 -10.22 -27.00
N SER A 356 9.73 -9.72 -25.77
CA SER A 356 10.80 -8.88 -25.22
C SER A 356 10.85 -9.01 -23.71
N PHE A 357 11.96 -8.55 -23.14
CA PHE A 357 12.15 -8.47 -21.70
C PHE A 357 12.89 -7.19 -21.34
N THR A 358 12.49 -6.59 -20.23
CA THR A 358 13.12 -5.36 -19.71
C THR A 358 13.30 -5.48 -18.21
N ASP A 359 14.52 -5.24 -17.73
CA ASP A 359 14.84 -5.01 -16.31
C ASP A 359 15.79 -3.80 -16.17
N PRO A 360 16.16 -3.38 -14.95
CA PRO A 360 17.06 -2.23 -14.76
C PRO A 360 18.47 -2.41 -15.34
N ALA A 361 18.92 -3.63 -15.59
CA ALA A 361 20.26 -3.97 -16.08
C ALA A 361 20.29 -4.23 -17.59
N GLU A 362 19.23 -4.81 -18.15
CA GLU A 362 19.16 -5.20 -19.55
C GLU A 362 17.75 -5.06 -20.16
N GLN A 363 17.73 -4.69 -21.44
CA GLN A 363 16.54 -4.73 -22.29
C GLN A 363 16.90 -5.45 -23.58
N PHE A 364 16.09 -6.42 -23.97
CA PHE A 364 16.31 -7.17 -25.21
C PHE A 364 15.01 -7.68 -25.83
N ASP A 365 15.04 -7.85 -27.14
CA ASP A 365 14.00 -8.55 -27.91
C ASP A 365 14.38 -10.04 -28.06
N VAL A 366 13.37 -10.90 -28.10
CA VAL A 366 13.52 -12.34 -28.32
C VAL A 366 13.53 -12.60 -29.83
N GLU A 367 14.63 -13.16 -30.34
CA GLU A 367 14.82 -13.35 -31.79
C GLU A 367 13.86 -14.40 -32.40
N THR A 368 13.46 -15.41 -31.61
CA THR A 368 12.52 -16.48 -32.03
C THR A 368 11.40 -16.68 -31.00
N PRO A 369 10.41 -15.76 -30.89
CA PRO A 369 9.33 -15.86 -29.91
C PRO A 369 8.52 -17.17 -29.99
N GLU A 370 8.42 -17.79 -31.16
CA GLU A 370 7.78 -19.10 -31.38
C GLU A 370 8.43 -20.28 -30.63
N ASP A 371 9.65 -20.07 -30.12
CA ASP A 371 10.36 -21.03 -29.31
C ASP A 371 10.10 -20.87 -27.81
N TYR A 372 9.49 -19.76 -27.38
CA TYR A 372 9.23 -19.46 -25.97
C TYR A 372 7.74 -19.19 -25.75
N THR A 373 6.99 -20.22 -25.37
CA THR A 373 5.52 -20.14 -25.28
C THR A 373 5.02 -20.48 -23.89
N ILE A 374 4.02 -19.75 -23.42
CA ILE A 374 3.30 -20.01 -22.16
C ILE A 374 1.83 -20.23 -22.46
N THR A 375 1.27 -21.31 -21.94
CA THR A 375 -0.16 -21.61 -22.06
C THR A 375 -0.74 -21.83 -20.67
N PHE A 376 -1.58 -20.88 -20.23
CA PHE A 376 -2.36 -20.99 -19.01
C PHE A 376 -3.65 -21.76 -19.29
N ASN A 377 -3.89 -22.86 -18.58
CA ASN A 377 -5.08 -23.68 -18.75
C ASN A 377 -6.13 -23.35 -17.68
N THR A 378 -7.40 -23.45 -18.02
CA THR A 378 -8.54 -23.15 -17.13
C THR A 378 -8.62 -24.01 -15.87
N ASP A 379 -7.83 -25.09 -15.77
CA ASP A 379 -7.75 -25.97 -14.60
C ASP A 379 -6.64 -25.56 -13.60
N GLY A 380 -5.98 -24.41 -13.81
CA GLY A 380 -4.90 -23.91 -12.96
C GLY A 380 -3.52 -24.51 -13.29
N THR A 381 -3.40 -25.23 -14.39
CA THR A 381 -2.10 -25.74 -14.87
C THR A 381 -1.49 -24.81 -15.93
N VAL A 382 -0.16 -24.79 -16.03
CA VAL A 382 0.57 -24.05 -17.06
C VAL A 382 1.48 -24.97 -17.86
N ASN A 383 1.50 -24.81 -19.19
CA ASN A 383 2.44 -25.48 -20.08
C ASN A 383 3.43 -24.44 -20.63
N ILE A 384 4.72 -24.75 -20.58
CA ILE A 384 5.79 -23.84 -20.97
C ILE A 384 6.70 -24.55 -21.98
N LYS A 385 6.88 -23.96 -23.16
CA LYS A 385 7.94 -24.31 -24.10
C LYS A 385 9.06 -23.30 -23.92
N ALA A 386 10.25 -23.78 -23.58
CA ALA A 386 11.47 -22.99 -23.42
C ALA A 386 12.47 -23.52 -24.46
N ASP A 387 12.36 -23.02 -25.68
CA ASP A 387 13.08 -23.50 -26.86
C ASP A 387 12.90 -25.02 -27.06
N CYS A 388 13.97 -25.80 -26.83
CA CYS A 388 13.95 -27.24 -27.00
C CYS A 388 13.35 -27.98 -25.79
N ASN A 389 13.16 -27.28 -24.67
CA ASN A 389 12.65 -27.84 -23.43
C ASN A 389 11.17 -27.56 -23.23
N ASN A 390 10.47 -28.50 -22.60
CA ASN A 390 9.07 -28.35 -22.22
C ASN A 390 8.95 -28.55 -20.70
N ALA A 391 8.19 -27.68 -20.06
CA ALA A 391 7.80 -27.77 -18.66
C ALA A 391 6.28 -27.75 -18.51
N SER A 392 5.82 -28.37 -17.43
CA SER A 392 4.45 -28.24 -16.94
C SER A 392 4.49 -27.79 -15.49
N GLY A 393 3.51 -27.00 -15.05
CA GLY A 393 3.42 -26.48 -13.69
C GLY A 393 2.00 -26.16 -13.28
N SER A 394 1.87 -25.46 -12.16
CA SER A 394 0.62 -24.86 -11.68
C SER A 394 0.74 -23.35 -11.66
N TYR A 395 -0.39 -22.66 -11.74
CA TYR A 395 -0.45 -21.22 -11.52
C TYR A 395 -1.71 -20.84 -10.72
N THR A 396 -1.62 -19.73 -10.01
CA THR A 396 -2.79 -19.06 -9.42
C THR A 396 -2.87 -17.66 -9.97
N ALA A 397 -4.04 -17.26 -10.46
CA ALA A 397 -4.32 -15.91 -10.92
C ALA A 397 -5.62 -15.40 -10.30
N ASP A 398 -5.69 -14.13 -9.97
CA ASP A 398 -6.91 -13.47 -9.51
C ASP A 398 -7.33 -12.31 -10.42
N ASP A 399 -8.57 -11.86 -10.24
CA ASP A 399 -9.18 -10.81 -11.05
C ASP A 399 -8.59 -9.41 -10.76
N ASN A 400 -7.65 -9.30 -9.79
CA ASN A 400 -6.93 -8.07 -9.46
C ASN A 400 -5.54 -7.99 -10.12
N GLY A 401 -5.15 -8.99 -10.92
CA GLY A 401 -3.87 -9.00 -11.64
C GLY A 401 -2.72 -9.69 -10.90
N SER A 402 -2.98 -10.40 -9.79
CA SER A 402 -1.96 -11.23 -9.14
C SER A 402 -1.74 -12.52 -9.93
N LEU A 403 -0.48 -12.95 -10.10
CA LEU A 403 -0.11 -14.20 -10.77
C LEU A 403 1.09 -14.85 -10.10
N SER A 404 0.94 -16.10 -9.66
CA SER A 404 2.05 -16.94 -9.20
C SER A 404 2.18 -18.16 -10.10
N ILE A 405 3.41 -18.50 -10.51
CA ILE A 405 3.71 -19.63 -11.39
C ILE A 405 4.67 -20.59 -10.68
N GLU A 406 4.21 -21.81 -10.41
CA GLU A 406 5.04 -22.89 -9.90
C GLU A 406 5.53 -23.78 -11.04
N ILE A 407 6.81 -23.65 -11.40
CA ILE A 407 7.43 -24.47 -12.44
C ILE A 407 7.61 -25.91 -11.93
N GLY A 408 6.95 -26.85 -12.59
CA GLY A 408 7.09 -28.27 -12.31
C GLY A 408 8.17 -28.96 -13.18
N PRO A 409 8.05 -30.28 -13.42
CA PRO A 409 9.04 -31.05 -14.15
C PRO A 409 9.31 -30.49 -15.55
N MET A 410 10.60 -30.42 -15.92
CA MET A 410 11.08 -29.94 -17.21
C MET A 410 11.93 -31.02 -17.91
N THR A 411 11.82 -31.12 -19.24
CA THR A 411 12.75 -31.92 -20.05
C THR A 411 14.17 -31.37 -19.93
N ARG A 412 15.20 -32.23 -20.01
CA ARG A 412 16.61 -31.80 -19.91
C ARG A 412 17.36 -31.97 -21.22
N ALA A 413 16.85 -31.37 -22.28
CA ALA A 413 17.54 -31.30 -23.56
C ALA A 413 18.56 -30.16 -23.56
N MET A 414 19.67 -30.36 -24.29
CA MET A 414 20.65 -29.32 -24.53
C MET A 414 20.18 -28.49 -25.73
N CYS A 415 19.68 -27.28 -25.46
CA CYS A 415 19.16 -26.42 -26.51
C CYS A 415 20.30 -25.83 -27.38
N PRO A 416 19.99 -25.39 -28.62
CA PRO A 416 20.98 -24.80 -29.51
C PRO A 416 21.74 -23.63 -28.87
N PRO A 417 22.98 -23.34 -29.32
CA PRO A 417 23.70 -22.15 -28.88
C PRO A 417 22.89 -20.87 -29.13
N GLY A 418 22.78 -20.00 -28.12
CA GLY A 418 21.94 -18.80 -28.16
C GLY A 418 20.56 -18.96 -27.53
N SER A 419 20.18 -20.18 -27.14
CA SER A 419 18.96 -20.44 -26.39
C SER A 419 18.93 -19.71 -25.03
N ARG A 420 17.77 -19.14 -24.70
CA ARG A 420 17.42 -18.55 -23.41
C ARG A 420 16.54 -19.48 -22.56
N SER A 421 16.54 -20.78 -22.83
CA SER A 421 15.68 -21.76 -22.12
C SER A 421 15.77 -21.65 -20.60
N ASP A 422 16.97 -21.65 -20.03
CA ASP A 422 17.16 -21.63 -18.57
C ASP A 422 16.73 -20.28 -17.96
N GLU A 423 17.07 -19.19 -18.65
CA GLU A 423 16.74 -17.82 -18.24
C GLU A 423 15.23 -17.59 -18.26
N PHE A 424 14.55 -18.02 -19.32
CA PHE A 424 13.10 -17.90 -19.47
C PHE A 424 12.37 -18.53 -18.28
N VAL A 425 12.74 -19.77 -17.94
CA VAL A 425 12.07 -20.56 -16.91
C VAL A 425 12.38 -20.03 -15.51
N GLN A 426 13.63 -19.62 -15.27
CA GLN A 426 14.03 -19.02 -14.00
C GLN A 426 13.28 -17.72 -13.73
N LYS A 427 13.20 -16.84 -14.74
CA LYS A 427 12.49 -15.56 -14.62
C LYS A 427 10.98 -15.76 -14.46
N LEU A 428 10.38 -16.72 -15.18
CA LEU A 428 8.95 -17.05 -15.04
C LEU A 428 8.57 -17.52 -13.63
N GLY A 429 9.44 -18.26 -12.95
CA GLY A 429 9.20 -18.67 -11.57
C GLY A 429 9.21 -17.52 -10.55
N SER A 430 9.55 -16.29 -10.97
CA SER A 430 9.61 -15.10 -10.10
C SER A 430 8.53 -14.06 -10.45
N VAL A 431 7.62 -14.39 -11.38
CA VAL A 431 6.47 -13.54 -11.73
C VAL A 431 5.52 -13.47 -10.55
N ALA A 432 4.96 -12.27 -10.34
CA ALA A 432 4.00 -12.03 -9.27
C ALA A 432 2.74 -11.29 -9.73
N ASN A 433 2.79 -10.55 -10.84
CA ASN A 433 1.64 -9.84 -11.37
C ASN A 433 1.53 -10.00 -12.88
N PHE A 434 0.33 -9.80 -13.40
CA PHE A 434 0.06 -9.73 -14.83
C PHE A 434 -0.95 -8.62 -15.15
N PHE A 435 -0.82 -8.04 -16.34
CA PHE A 435 -1.80 -7.12 -16.88
C PHE A 435 -1.79 -7.16 -18.41
N PHE A 436 -2.83 -6.60 -19.02
CA PHE A 436 -2.94 -6.46 -20.47
C PHE A 436 -2.88 -5.00 -20.87
N GLU A 437 -2.10 -4.71 -21.91
CA GLU A 437 -2.11 -3.40 -22.56
C GLU A 437 -2.14 -3.61 -24.08
N ASN A 438 -3.15 -3.06 -24.76
CA ASN A 438 -3.30 -3.17 -26.22
C ASN A 438 -3.27 -4.61 -26.77
N GLY A 439 -3.80 -5.60 -26.03
CA GLY A 439 -3.80 -7.03 -26.42
C GLY A 439 -2.47 -7.77 -26.16
N ILE A 440 -1.50 -7.09 -25.55
CA ILE A 440 -0.21 -7.65 -25.15
C ILE A 440 -0.29 -8.02 -23.66
N LEU A 441 0.17 -9.22 -23.32
CA LEU A 441 0.30 -9.67 -21.94
C LEU A 441 1.64 -9.21 -21.36
N TYR A 442 1.60 -8.60 -20.19
CA TYR A 442 2.78 -8.25 -19.41
C TYR A 442 2.82 -9.11 -18.15
N LEU A 443 3.99 -9.70 -17.87
CA LEU A 443 4.23 -10.43 -16.62
C LEU A 443 5.33 -9.72 -15.84
N ASP A 444 4.98 -9.20 -14.66
CA ASP A 444 5.88 -8.45 -13.80
C ASP A 444 6.44 -9.32 -12.68
N MET A 445 7.75 -9.20 -12.47
CA MET A 445 8.47 -9.90 -11.42
C MET A 445 8.61 -9.03 -10.15
N MET A 446 8.78 -9.69 -9.01
CA MET A 446 9.08 -9.01 -7.74
C MET A 446 10.49 -8.41 -7.72
N ALA A 447 10.73 -7.43 -6.82
CA ALA A 447 12.05 -6.89 -6.48
C ALA A 447 12.87 -6.35 -7.68
N ASP A 448 12.23 -5.58 -8.56
CA ASP A 448 12.83 -5.02 -9.78
C ASP A 448 13.38 -6.10 -10.74
N GLY A 449 12.86 -7.33 -10.65
CA GLY A 449 13.31 -8.50 -11.41
C GLY A 449 13.03 -8.46 -12.91
N GLY A 450 12.25 -7.47 -13.37
CA GLY A 450 11.94 -7.20 -14.77
C GLY A 450 10.52 -7.57 -15.20
N THR A 451 10.21 -7.22 -16.44
CA THR A 451 8.90 -7.40 -17.07
C THR A 451 9.05 -8.18 -18.36
N PHE A 452 8.25 -9.24 -18.50
CA PHE A 452 8.05 -9.91 -19.78
C PHE A 452 7.01 -9.17 -20.60
N GLN A 453 7.26 -9.02 -21.90
CA GLN A 453 6.24 -8.66 -22.88
C GLN A 453 5.90 -9.89 -23.73
N LEU A 454 4.62 -10.28 -23.75
CA LEU A 454 4.15 -11.43 -24.51
C LEU A 454 3.02 -11.09 -25.48
N ALA A 455 3.17 -11.53 -26.73
CA ALA A 455 2.15 -11.39 -27.76
C ALA A 455 1.30 -12.65 -27.86
N SER A 456 0.05 -12.50 -28.28
CA SER A 456 -0.80 -13.66 -28.57
C SER A 456 -0.25 -14.42 -29.79
N ALA A 457 -0.16 -15.76 -29.69
CA ALA A 457 0.25 -16.59 -30.82
C ALA A 457 -0.72 -16.50 -32.02
N SER A 458 -1.95 -16.04 -31.77
CA SER A 458 -3.03 -15.84 -32.74
C SER A 458 -2.79 -14.66 -33.69
N GLU A 459 -2.17 -13.58 -33.21
CA GLU A 459 -1.91 -12.35 -34.00
C GLU A 459 -0.52 -12.37 -34.68
N HIS A 460 0.44 -13.12 -34.14
CA HIS A 460 1.80 -13.21 -34.66
C HIS A 460 1.90 -13.99 -36.00
N ILE A 461 0.85 -14.70 -36.41
CA ILE A 461 0.78 -15.43 -37.69
C ILE A 461 0.26 -14.53 -38.85
N SER A 462 -0.24 -13.33 -38.55
CA SER A 462 -0.90 -12.44 -39.53
C SER A 462 -0.04 -11.31 -40.12
N ASN A 463 1.25 -11.22 -39.82
CA ASN A 463 2.17 -10.24 -40.42
C ASN A 463 3.23 -10.86 -41.32
#